data_AF-A0A4V2NIS9-F1
#
_entry.id   AF-A0A4V2NIS9-F1
#
_cell.length_a   1.000
_cell.length_b   1.000
_cell.length_c   1.000
_cell.angle_alpha   90.00
_cell.angle_beta   90.00
_cell.angle_gamma   90.00
#
_symmetry.space_group_name_H-M   'P 1'
#
loop_
_entity.id
_entity.type
_entity.pdbx_description
1 polymer ?
#
loop_
_entity_poly.entity_id
_entity_poly.type
_entity_poly.pdbx_seq_one_letter_code
_entity_poly.pdbx_strand_id
1 'polypeptide(L)' 'MKKYVWSYKATVHGGKGFIKGRVEAATGFEAERLVKDDNLMVDSVEVKLVRNAKVSEAVA' A
#
# COMPACT_ATOMS: atom_id res chain seq x y z
N MET A 1 -12.72 0.66 11.73
CA MET A 1 -12.64 -0.12 10.46
C MET A 1 -11.48 -1.10 10.57
N LYS A 2 -11.63 -2.34 10.10
CA LYS A 2 -10.52 -3.31 10.05
C LYS A 2 -9.48 -2.80 9.03
N LYS A 3 -8.21 -2.70 9.44
CA LYS A 3 -7.10 -2.33 8.55
C LYS A 3 -6.39 -3.60 8.08
N TYR A 4 -5.98 -3.60 6.83
CA TYR A 4 -5.23 -4.68 6.19
C TYR A 4 -3.86 -4.18 5.76
N VAL A 5 -2.88 -5.09 5.71
CA VAL A 5 -1.54 -4.78 5.21
C VAL A 5 -1.52 -4.96 3.69
N TRP A 6 -1.25 -3.88 2.97
CA TRP A 6 -1.10 -3.84 1.52
C TRP A 6 0.37 -3.64 1.18
N SER A 7 0.92 -4.48 0.32
CA SER A 7 2.21 -4.22 -0.32
C SER A 7 1.99 -3.33 -1.52
N TYR A 8 2.87 -2.35 -1.73
CA TYR A 8 2.79 -1.48 -2.90
C TYR A 8 4.10 -1.47 -3.69
N LYS A 9 3.99 -1.14 -4.97
CA LYS A 9 5.08 -0.80 -5.88
C LYS A 9 4.73 0.52 -6.56
N ALA A 10 5.45 1.58 -6.22
CA ALA A 10 5.27 2.92 -6.77
C ALA A 10 6.36 3.23 -7.79
N THR A 11 5.99 3.71 -8.97
CA THR A 11 6.92 4.14 -10.03
C THR A 11 7.20 5.62 -9.85
N VAL A 12 8.48 5.99 -9.83
CA VAL A 12 8.91 7.39 -9.58
C VAL A 12 9.00 8.15 -10.91
N HIS A 13 8.47 9.37 -10.94
CA HIS A 13 8.53 10.29 -12.06
C HIS A 13 9.99 10.64 -12.41
N GLY A 14 10.35 10.52 -13.68
CA GLY A 14 11.67 10.93 -14.18
C GLY A 14 12.83 9.96 -13.93
N GLY A 15 12.61 8.73 -13.46
CA GLY A 15 13.70 7.76 -13.23
C GLY A 15 13.36 6.29 -13.46
N LYS A 16 14.38 5.47 -13.78
CA LYS A 16 14.30 4.00 -13.94
C LYS A 16 14.18 3.29 -12.57
N GLY A 17 13.23 3.68 -11.72
CA GLY A 17 13.14 3.22 -10.34
C GLY A 17 11.73 2.89 -9.89
N PHE A 18 11.62 1.95 -8.95
CA PHE A 18 10.39 1.68 -8.22
C PHE A 18 10.64 1.69 -6.72
N ILE A 19 9.73 2.29 -5.97
CA ILE A 19 9.67 2.23 -4.52
C ILE A 19 8.76 1.07 -4.14
N LYS A 20 9.21 0.18 -3.27
CA LYS A 20 8.39 -0.90 -2.73
C LYS A 20 8.23 -0.71 -1.23
N GLY A 21 7.04 -0.98 -0.73
CA GLY A 21 6.77 -0.87 0.70
C GLY A 21 5.50 -1.59 1.10
N ARG A 22 5.06 -1.32 2.34
CA ARG A 22 3.80 -1.80 2.89
C ARG A 22 3.07 -0.64 3.56
N VAL A 23 1.74 -0.64 3.46
CA VAL A 23 0.86 0.35 4.08
C VAL A 23 -0.33 -0.35 4.71
N GLU A 24 -0.83 0.19 5.81
CA GLU A 24 -2.05 -0.28 6.45
C GLU A 24 -3.24 0.57 6.00
N ALA A 25 -4.22 -0.06 5.36
CA ALA A 25 -5.43 0.60 4.87
C ALA A 25 -6.63 -0.34 4.94
N ALA A 26 -7.83 0.21 5.07
CA ALA A 26 -9.06 -0.58 5.09
C ALA A 26 -9.40 -1.12 3.70
N THR A 27 -8.98 -0.44 2.63
CA THR A 27 -9.23 -0.84 1.24
C THR A 27 -7.99 -0.66 0.36
N GLY A 28 -7.97 -1.32 -0.79
CA GLY A 28 -6.89 -1.13 -1.79
C GLY A 28 -6.87 0.29 -2.36
N PHE A 29 -8.03 0.92 -2.53
CA PHE A 29 -8.14 2.30 -2.98
C PHE A 29 -7.53 3.28 -1.98
N GLU A 30 -7.82 3.09 -0.69
CA GLU A 30 -7.21 3.89 0.38
C GLU A 30 -5.69 3.66 0.46
N ALA A 31 -5.23 2.42 0.29
CA ALA A 31 -3.80 2.09 0.23
C ALA A 31 -3.10 2.81 -0.93
N GLU A 32 -3.71 2.84 -2.12
CA GLU A 32 -3.16 3.54 -3.28
C GLU A 32 -3.08 5.04 -3.02
N ARG A 33 -4.14 5.62 -2.47
CA ARG A 33 -4.21 7.04 -2.15
C ARG A 33 -3.16 7.45 -1.13
N LEU A 34 -2.96 6.68 -0.06
CA LEU A 34 -1.93 6.96 0.94
C LEU A 34 -0.52 6.99 0.33
N VAL A 35 -0.24 6.14 -0.65
CA VAL A 35 1.08 6.10 -1.31
C VAL A 35 1.24 7.23 -2.33
N LYS A 36 0.16 7.65 -3.00
CA LYS A 36 0.17 8.74 -3.99
C LYS A 36 0.16 10.12 -3.36
N ASP A 37 -0.72 10.35 -2.38
CA ASP A 37 -0.93 11.68 -1.78
C ASP A 37 0.34 12.16 -1.03
N ASP A 38 1.16 11.23 -0.53
CA ASP A 38 2.42 11.53 0.17
C ASP A 38 3.64 11.70 -0.77
N ASN A 39 3.50 11.51 -2.09
CA ASN A 39 4.62 11.66 -3.02
C ASN A 39 4.24 12.28 -4.37
N LEU A 40 4.54 13.57 -4.52
CA LEU A 40 4.45 14.31 -5.80
C LEU A 40 5.34 13.73 -6.92
N MET A 41 6.25 12.82 -6.56
CA MET A 41 7.22 12.20 -7.46
C MET A 41 6.78 10.79 -7.90
N VAL A 42 5.53 10.37 -7.68
CA VAL A 42 5.05 9.02 -8.03
C VAL A 42 4.03 9.09 -9.16
N ASP A 43 4.33 8.43 -10.29
CA ASP A 43 3.45 8.38 -11.47
C ASP A 43 2.36 7.32 -11.35
N SER A 44 2.70 6.17 -10.79
CA SER A 44 1.78 5.04 -10.68
C SER A 44 2.07 4.23 -9.43
N VAL A 45 1.02 3.65 -8.85
CA VAL A 45 1.11 2.79 -7.67
C VAL A 45 0.32 1.53 -7.96
N GLU A 46 0.98 0.38 -7.85
CA GLU A 46 0.32 -0.92 -7.83
C GLU A 46 0.25 -1.41 -6.38
N VAL A 47 -0.95 -1.69 -5.89
CA VAL A 47 -1.16 -2.27 -4.55
C VAL A 47 -1.61 -3.72 -4.64
N LYS A 48 -1.11 -4.55 -3.72
CA LYS A 48 -1.50 -5.95 -3.57
C LYS A 48 -1.71 -6.26 -2.09
N LEU A 49 -2.86 -6.86 -1.76
CA LEU A 49 -3.16 -7.30 -0.41
C LEU A 49 -2.15 -8.40 0.00
N VAL A 50 -1.49 -8.21 1.14
CA VAL A 50 -0.60 -9.24 1.68
C VAL A 50 -1.48 -10.28 2.38
N ARG A 51 -1.69 -11.43 1.71
CA ARG A 51 -2.53 -12.55 2.20
C ARG A 51 -2.13 -13.16 3.56
N ASN A 52 -1.06 -12.66 4.19
CA ASN A 52 -0.60 -13.08 5.52
C ASN A 52 -1.04 -12.17 6.67
N ALA A 53 -1.87 -11.15 6.43
CA ALA A 53 -2.67 -10.60 7.52
C ALA A 53 -3.79 -11.59 7.88
N LYS A 54 -3.43 -12.74 8.48
CA LYS A 54 -4.22 -13.20 9.62
C LYS A 54 -4.11 -12.05 10.61
N VAL A 55 -5.01 -11.08 10.49
CA VAL A 55 -5.41 -10.28 11.64
C VAL A 55 -5.78 -11.34 12.65
N SER A 56 -4.91 -11.58 13.63
CA SER A 56 -5.25 -12.50 14.69
C SER A 56 -6.53 -11.94 15.29
N GLU A 57 -7.65 -12.59 15.03
CA GLU A 57 -8.69 -12.74 16.03
C GLU A 57 -8.04 -13.49 17.20
N ALA A 58 -7.17 -12.79 17.93
CA ALA A 58 -6.77 -13.17 19.25
C ALA A 58 -7.95 -12.80 20.15
N VAL A 59 -8.90 -13.72 20.18
CA VAL A 59 -9.58 -14.23 21.38
C VAL A 59 -9.73 -13.23 22.52
N ALA A 60 -10.95 -12.70 22.68
CA ALA A 60 -11.78 -12.76 23.89
C ALA A 60 -13.03 -11.88 23.72
#